data_AF-A0AAV8W507-F1
#
_entry.id   AF-A0AAV8W507-F1
#
_cell.length_a   1.000
_cell.length_b   1.000
_cell.length_c   1.000
_cell.angle_alpha   90.00
_cell.angle_beta   90.00
_cell.angle_gamma   90.00
#
_symmetry.space_group_name_H-M   'P 1'
#
loop_
_entity.id
_entity.type
_entity.pdbx_description
1 polymer ?
#
loop_
_entity_poly.entity_id
_entity_poly.type
_entity_poly.pdbx_seq_one_letter_code
_entity_poly.pdbx_strand_id
1 'polypeptide(L)' 'MFITNILLKRVKSKQIMVQLESMVSGHKCNQIRDRLGDKLEVIRFDPLIQKESVYKEVKKIRSMK' A
#
# COMPACT_ATOMS: atom_id res chain seq x y z
N MET A 1 19.84 -15.07 -33.26
CA MET A 1 19.21 -13.85 -32.69
C MET A 1 19.18 -13.99 -31.18
N PHE A 2 19.79 -13.07 -30.44
CA PHE A 2 19.78 -13.09 -28.98
C PHE A 2 18.65 -12.22 -28.46
N ILE A 3 17.53 -12.84 -28.09
CA ILE A 3 16.44 -12.15 -27.41
C ILE A 3 16.93 -11.91 -25.97
N THR A 4 17.28 -10.67 -25.66
CA THR A 4 17.78 -10.32 -24.33
C THR A 4 16.64 -10.33 -23.30
N ASN A 5 16.94 -10.68 -22.05
CA ASN A 5 15.96 -10.74 -20.95
C ASN A 5 15.17 -9.44 -20.73
N ILE A 6 15.67 -8.31 -21.26
CA ILE A 6 15.00 -7.01 -21.25
C ILE A 6 13.67 -7.06 -22.00
N LEU A 7 13.61 -7.76 -23.14
CA LEU A 7 12.41 -7.88 -23.98
C LEU A 7 11.33 -8.78 -23.34
N LEU A 8 11.72 -9.67 -22.42
CA LEU A 8 10.82 -10.58 -21.71
C LEU A 8 10.35 -10.04 -20.35
N LYS A 9 10.77 -8.83 -19.96
CA LYS A 9 10.45 -8.25 -18.66
C LYS A 9 9.00 -7.79 -18.60
N ARG A 10 8.23 -8.31 -17.64
CA ARG A 10 6.87 -7.85 -17.36
C ARG A 10 6.87 -6.40 -16.86
N VAL A 11 5.97 -5.59 -17.43
CA VAL A 11 5.73 -4.21 -17.00
C VAL A 11 5.24 -4.21 -15.55
N LYS A 12 5.87 -3.39 -14.71
CA LYS A 12 5.45 -3.23 -13.30
C LYS A 12 4.16 -2.40 -13.25
N SER A 13 3.26 -2.78 -12.36
CA SER A 13 2.01 -2.01 -12.15
C SER A 13 2.29 -0.60 -11.63
N LYS A 14 1.46 0.36 -12.05
CA LYS A 14 1.52 1.74 -11.55
C LYS A 14 1.09 1.82 -10.08
N GLN A 15 0.07 1.05 -9.71
CA GLN A 15 -0.53 1.07 -8.37
C GLN A 15 -0.21 -0.19 -7.57
N ILE A 16 -0.14 -0.03 -6.25
CA ILE A 16 0.08 -1.10 -5.29
C ILE A 16 -0.93 -0.99 -4.15
N MET A 17 -1.37 -2.15 -3.65
CA MET A 17 -2.21 -2.24 -2.46
C MET A 17 -1.31 -2.40 -1.24
N VAL A 18 -1.53 -1.54 -0.25
CA VAL A 18 -0.77 -1.48 0.99
C VAL A 18 -1.71 -1.68 2.17
N GLN A 19 -1.16 -2.24 3.25
CA GLN A 19 -1.82 -2.35 4.53
C GLN A 19 -1.41 -1.16 5.40
N LEU A 20 -2.43 -0.48 5.89
CA LEU A 20 -2.36 0.59 6.87
C LEU A 20 -2.71 0.02 8.25
N GLU A 21 -2.08 0.56 9.28
CA GLU A 21 -2.34 0.19 10.66
C GLU A 21 -2.54 1.45 11.51
N SER A 22 -3.57 1.43 12.36
CA SER A 22 -3.83 2.48 13.35
C SER A 22 -2.69 2.52 14.35
N MET A 23 -2.13 3.71 14.58
CA MET A 23 -1.05 3.90 15.55
C MET A 23 -1.47 3.66 17.00
N VAL A 24 -2.78 3.63 17.28
CA VAL A 24 -3.30 3.56 18.65
C VAL A 24 -3.85 2.17 18.98
N SER A 25 -4.72 1.60 18.13
CA SER A 25 -5.37 0.31 18.41
C SER A 25 -4.74 -0.90 17.70
N GLY A 26 -3.90 -0.67 16.68
CA GLY A 26 -3.45 -1.73 15.78
C GLY A 26 -4.52 -2.24 14.80
N HIS A 27 -5.67 -1.57 14.68
CA HIS A 27 -6.65 -1.88 13.64
C HIS A 27 -6.04 -1.71 12.25
N LYS A 28 -6.30 -2.67 11.35
CA LYS A 28 -5.67 -2.73 10.03
C LYS A 28 -6.68 -2.50 8.92
N CYS A 29 -6.30 -1.69 7.94
CA CYS A 29 -7.09 -1.49 6.73
C CYS A 29 -6.21 -1.50 5.49
N ASN A 30 -6.83 -1.67 4.31
CA ASN A 30 -6.10 -1.71 3.05
C ASN A 30 -6.40 -0.47 2.23
N GLN A 31 -5.39 0.08 1.57
CA GLN A 31 -5.54 1.20 0.65
C GLN A 31 -4.63 1.05 -0.56
N ILE A 32 -4.97 1.73 -1.65
CA ILE A 32 -4.20 1.73 -2.88
C ILE A 32 -3.39 3.02 -2.95
N ARG A 33 -2.12 2.91 -3.35
CA ARG A 33 -1.27 4.05 -3.66
C ARG A 33 -0.47 3.85 -4.93
N ASP A 34 0.09 4.95 -5.42
CA ASP A 34 1.06 4.92 -6.49
C ASP A 34 2.39 4.31 -6.01
N ARG A 35 2.99 3.49 -6.88
CA ARG A 35 4.22 2.73 -6.58
C ARG A 35 5.42 3.63 -6.29
N LEU A 36 5.50 4.77 -6.97
CA LEU A 36 6.61 5.72 -6.84
C LEU A 36 6.31 6.84 -5.83
N GLY A 37 5.11 6.83 -5.22
CA GLY A 37 4.75 7.81 -4.19
C GLY A 37 5.33 7.46 -2.82
N ASP A 38 5.27 8.44 -1.92
CA ASP A 38 5.67 8.29 -0.52
C ASP A 38 4.75 7.33 0.24
N LYS A 39 5.16 6.98 1.46
CA LYS A 39 4.36 6.15 2.36
C LYS A 39 3.10 6.90 2.76
N LEU A 40 1.97 6.20 2.78
CA LEU A 40 0.69 6.77 3.20
C LEU A 40 0.63 6.96 4.71
N GLU A 41 0.27 8.18 5.11
CA GLU A 41 -0.21 8.51 6.46
C GLU A 41 -1.57 9.18 6.32
N VAL A 42 -2.60 8.60 6.94
CA VAL A 42 -3.99 9.03 6.72
C VAL A 42 -4.74 9.06 8.04
N ILE A 43 -5.55 10.09 8.25
CA ILE A 43 -6.47 10.14 9.39
C ILE A 43 -7.74 9.39 9.01
N ARG A 44 -8.12 8.40 9.81
CA ARG A 44 -9.32 7.61 9.59
C ARG A 44 -9.98 7.23 10.91
N PHE A 45 -11.29 7.03 10.87
CA PHE A 45 -12.02 6.51 12.01
C PHE A 45 -11.52 5.11 12.40
N ASP A 46 -11.18 4.96 13.67
CA ASP A 46 -10.82 3.69 14.30
C ASP A 46 -12.04 3.08 15.01
N PRO A 47 -12.52 1.91 14.57
CA PRO A 47 -13.69 1.27 15.18
C PRO A 47 -13.47 0.87 16.64
N LEU A 48 -12.23 0.57 17.03
CA LEU A 48 -11.92 0.06 18.37
C LEU A 48 -11.93 1.18 19.42
N ILE A 49 -11.49 2.38 19.04
CA ILE A 49 -11.44 3.56 19.91
C ILE A 49 -12.67 4.46 19.71
N GLN A 50 -13.41 4.23 18.62
CA GLN A 50 -14.53 5.05 18.17
C GLN A 50 -14.16 6.54 18.00
N LYS A 51 -12.93 6.79 17.57
CA LYS A 51 -12.38 8.13 17.31
C LYS A 51 -11.53 8.09 16.05
N GLU A 52 -11.23 9.27 15.51
CA GLU A 52 -10.26 9.39 14.44
C GLU A 52 -8.85 9.12 14.96
N SER A 53 -8.10 8.29 14.24
CA SER A 53 -6.71 7.98 14.53
C SER A 53 -5.86 8.09 13.26
N VAL A 54 -4.55 8.25 13.47
CA VAL A 54 -3.58 8.24 12.37
C VAL A 54 -3.25 6.80 12.01
N TYR A 55 -3.40 6.48 10.74
CA TYR A 55 -3.02 5.22 10.14
C TYR A 55 -1.73 5.38 9.36
N LYS A 56 -0.78 4.45 9.55
CA LYS A 56 0.49 4.42 8.82
C LYS A 56 0.64 3.17 7.97
N GLU A 57 1.32 3.31 6.84
CA GLU A 57 1.67 2.18 5.97
C GLU A 57 2.67 1.25 6.64
N VAL A 58 2.30 -0.03 6.77
CA VAL A 58 3.14 -1.06 7.38
C VAL A 58 3.79 -1.94 6.32
N LYS A 59 2.98 -2.49 5.41
CA LYS A 59 3.48 -3.41 4.39
C LYS A 59 2.71 -3.31 3.08
N LYS A 60 3.41 -3.62 1.99
CA LYS A 60 2.81 -3.87 0.69
C LYS A 60 2.17 -5.26 0.68
N ILE A 61 0.92 -5.35 0.24
CA ILE A 61 0.21 -6.63 0.05
C ILE A 61 0.45 -7.17 -1.35
N ARG A 62 0.05 -6.41 -2.38
CA ARG A 62 0.14 -6.86 -3.78
C ARG A 62 0.27 -5.71 -4.76
N SER A 63 0.76 -6.03 -5.95
CA SER A 63 0.72 -5.14 -7.11
C SER A 63 -0.69 -5.22 -7.71
N MET A 64 -1.31 -4.08 -8.00
CA MET A 64 -2.57 -4.06 -8.77
C MET A 64 -2.28 -4.42 -10.23
N LYS A 65 -3.25 -4.95 -10.97
CA LYS A 65 -3.06 -5.28 -12.39
C LYS A 65 -3.25 -4.03 -13.25
#